data_AF-A0A1G5R9D7-F1
#
_entry.id   AF-A0A1G5R9D7-F1
#
_cell.length_a   1.000
_cell.length_b   1.000
_cell.length_c   1.000
_cell.angle_alpha   90.00
_cell.angle_beta   90.00
_cell.angle_gamma   90.00
#
_symmetry.space_group_name_H-M   'P 1'
#
loop_
_entity.id
_entity.type
_entity.pdbx_description
1 polymer ?
#
loop_
_entity_poly.entity_id
_entity_poly.type
_entity_poly.pdbx_seq_one_letter_code
_entity_poly.pdbx_strand_id
1 'polypeptide(L)'
;MTNHHDKQRITRAQTRGAKAANIYRNLCRRLRTWDAHCVTKAHKYNLPSWIGHTPIYLLVSSIVVTLLIGVLMAVGIIVLIFGLLLGLSLAKDNKQDTTYSESLKAKYRNGSEGYGFYSNGSKLDD
;
A
#
# COMPACT_ATOMS: atom_id res chain seq x y z
N MET A 1 -6.51 -49.53 -20.67
CA MET A 1 -7.45 -48.46 -21.04
C MET A 1 -7.26 -47.28 -20.10
N THR A 2 -6.59 -46.21 -20.52
CA THR A 2 -6.39 -45.01 -19.68
C THR A 2 -7.69 -44.20 -19.63
N ASN A 3 -8.17 -43.94 -18.41
CA ASN A 3 -9.48 -43.36 -18.11
C ASN A 3 -9.62 -41.95 -18.71
N HIS A 4 -10.76 -41.64 -19.31
CA HIS A 4 -11.01 -40.39 -20.06
C HIS A 4 -10.83 -39.13 -19.18
N HIS A 5 -10.99 -39.27 -17.86
CA HIS A 5 -10.78 -38.19 -16.89
C HIS A 5 -9.31 -37.78 -16.71
N ASP A 6 -8.35 -38.69 -16.82
CA ASP A 6 -6.93 -38.34 -16.70
C ASP A 6 -6.44 -37.54 -17.90
N LYS A 7 -6.93 -37.88 -19.11
CA LYS A 7 -6.61 -37.13 -20.33
C LYS A 7 -7.06 -35.67 -20.28
N GLN A 8 -8.14 -35.36 -19.58
CA GLN A 8 -8.61 -33.98 -19.40
C GLN A 8 -7.79 -33.17 -18.38
N ARG A 9 -7.24 -33.82 -17.35
CA ARG A 9 -6.40 -33.12 -16.35
C ARG A 9 -5.05 -32.74 -16.93
N ILE A 10 -4.42 -33.63 -17.68
CA ILE A 10 -3.13 -33.35 -18.35
C ILE A 10 -3.24 -32.24 -19.40
N THR A 11 -4.34 -32.20 -20.18
CA THR A 11 -4.56 -31.13 -21.17
C THR A 11 -4.82 -29.77 -20.51
N ARG A 12 -5.53 -29.72 -19.37
CA ARG A 12 -5.73 -28.48 -18.60
C ARG A 12 -4.44 -27.94 -17.97
N ALA A 13 -3.54 -28.82 -17.53
CA ALA A 13 -2.23 -28.42 -17.01
C ALA A 13 -1.32 -27.87 -18.13
N GLN A 14 -1.28 -28.56 -19.28
CA GLN A 14 -0.47 -28.13 -20.42
C GLN A 14 -0.96 -26.83 -21.07
N THR A 15 -2.28 -26.60 -21.09
CA THR A 15 -2.85 -25.35 -21.63
C THR A 15 -2.53 -24.12 -20.77
N ARG A 16 -2.37 -24.26 -19.45
CA ARG A 16 -1.94 -23.16 -18.57
C ARG A 16 -0.48 -22.79 -18.81
N GLY A 17 0.40 -23.79 -18.92
CA GLY A 17 1.82 -23.56 -19.27
C GLY A 17 1.98 -22.96 -20.67
N ALA A 18 1.22 -23.46 -21.65
CA ALA A 18 1.24 -22.93 -23.01
C ALA A 18 0.74 -21.48 -23.08
N LYS A 19 -0.30 -21.12 -22.30
CA LYS A 19 -0.79 -19.73 -22.21
C LYS A 19 0.25 -18.80 -21.61
N ALA A 20 0.92 -19.19 -20.52
CA ALA A 20 1.98 -18.40 -19.91
C ALA A 20 3.17 -18.18 -20.87
N ALA A 21 3.60 -19.24 -21.58
CA ALA A 21 4.65 -19.14 -22.58
C ALA A 21 4.24 -18.21 -23.75
N ASN A 22 2.97 -18.23 -24.16
CA ASN A 22 2.48 -17.38 -25.24
C ASN A 22 2.38 -15.91 -24.81
N ILE A 23 1.99 -15.64 -23.55
CA ILE A 23 1.99 -14.30 -22.96
C ILE A 23 3.42 -13.75 -22.89
N TYR A 24 4.36 -14.55 -22.38
CA TYR A 24 5.78 -14.19 -22.33
C TYR A 24 6.32 -13.88 -23.72
N ARG A 25 6.03 -14.76 -24.70
CA ARG A 25 6.44 -14.56 -26.11
C ARG A 25 5.86 -13.27 -26.70
N ASN A 26 4.61 -12.94 -26.39
CA ASN A 26 3.99 -11.68 -26.83
C ASN A 26 4.61 -10.46 -26.15
N LEU A 27 4.97 -10.56 -24.87
CA LEU A 27 5.66 -9.49 -24.15
C LEU A 27 7.03 -9.21 -24.78
N CYS A 28 7.83 -10.27 -25.01
CA CYS A 28 9.13 -10.17 -25.67
C CYS A 28 9.00 -9.60 -27.10
N ARG A 29 7.95 -9.98 -27.85
CA ARG A 29 7.68 -9.40 -29.17
C ARG A 29 7.36 -7.92 -29.10
N ARG A 30 6.54 -7.48 -28.14
CA ARG A 30 6.22 -6.05 -27.94
C ARG A 30 7.44 -5.25 -27.51
N LEU A 31 8.26 -5.80 -26.61
CA LEU A 31 9.54 -5.22 -26.24
C LEU A 31 10.45 -5.07 -27.47
N ARG A 32 10.52 -6.09 -28.32
CA ARG A 32 11.32 -6.05 -29.55
C ARG A 32 10.79 -5.05 -30.59
N THR A 33 9.48 -4.88 -30.71
CA THR A 33 8.93 -3.86 -31.62
C THR A 33 9.12 -2.45 -31.08
N TRP A 34 9.04 -2.26 -29.77
CA TRP A 34 9.35 -0.98 -29.12
C TRP A 34 10.82 -0.65 -29.22
N ASP A 35 11.69 -1.64 -29.07
CA ASP A 35 13.13 -1.54 -29.28
C ASP A 35 13.43 -1.17 -30.75
N ALA A 36 12.81 -1.85 -31.72
CA ALA A 36 12.94 -1.50 -33.14
C ALA A 36 12.41 -0.07 -33.46
N HIS A 37 11.33 0.36 -32.82
CA HIS A 37 10.84 1.74 -32.94
C HIS A 37 11.78 2.76 -32.31
N CYS A 38 12.43 2.41 -31.19
CA CYS A 38 13.42 3.24 -30.53
C CYS A 38 14.70 3.36 -31.37
N VAL A 39 15.17 2.24 -31.92
CA VAL A 39 16.35 2.17 -32.80
C VAL A 39 16.11 2.90 -34.11
N THR A 40 14.94 2.77 -34.74
CA THR A 40 14.61 3.54 -35.96
C THR A 40 14.49 5.03 -35.68
N LYS A 41 14.00 5.42 -34.50
CA LYS A 41 13.97 6.82 -34.06
C LYS A 41 15.38 7.35 -33.72
N ALA A 42 16.27 6.50 -33.21
CA ALA A 42 17.68 6.82 -32.97
C ALA A 42 18.51 6.88 -34.26
N HIS A 43 18.21 6.03 -35.25
CA HIS A 43 18.85 6.04 -36.57
C HIS A 43 18.62 7.37 -37.31
N LYS A 44 17.49 8.04 -37.04
CA LYS A 44 17.22 9.39 -37.57
C LYS A 44 18.21 10.46 -37.07
N TYR A 45 18.97 10.17 -36.00
CA TYR A 45 19.92 11.08 -35.37
C TYR A 45 21.40 10.65 -35.53
N ASN A 46 21.75 9.67 -36.37
CA ASN A 46 23.14 9.24 -36.63
C ASN A 46 23.95 8.97 -35.35
N LEU A 47 23.40 8.18 -34.43
CA LEU A 47 24.03 7.93 -33.13
C LEU A 47 25.03 6.76 -33.19
N PRO A 48 26.27 6.94 -32.69
CA PRO A 48 27.36 5.96 -32.76
C PRO A 48 27.09 4.69 -31.94
N SER A 49 27.88 3.64 -32.21
CA SER A 49 27.91 2.23 -31.74
C SER A 49 27.40 1.88 -30.32
N TRP A 50 27.14 2.83 -29.44
CA TRP A 50 26.67 2.63 -28.06
C TRP A 50 25.17 2.31 -27.95
N ILE A 51 24.41 2.48 -29.03
CA ILE A 51 22.96 2.17 -29.08
C ILE A 51 22.67 0.65 -29.07
N GLY A 52 23.69 -0.21 -29.22
CA GLY A 52 23.51 -1.67 -29.06
C GLY A 52 23.26 -2.11 -27.61
N HIS A 53 23.60 -1.26 -26.62
CA HIS A 53 23.42 -1.57 -25.20
C HIS A 53 22.13 -1.02 -24.59
N THR A 54 21.33 -0.24 -25.32
CA THR A 54 20.04 0.27 -24.83
C THR A 54 19.08 -0.81 -24.32
N PRO A 55 18.92 -2.00 -24.93
CA PRO A 55 18.02 -3.02 -24.36
C PRO A 55 18.52 -3.58 -23.03
N ILE A 56 19.84 -3.66 -22.83
CA ILE A 56 20.45 -4.09 -21.56
C ILE A 56 20.30 -2.99 -20.51
N TYR A 57 20.56 -1.73 -20.87
CA TYR A 57 20.36 -0.60 -19.97
C TYR A 57 18.91 -0.45 -19.55
N LEU A 58 17.93 -0.68 -20.44
CA LEU A 58 16.51 -0.64 -20.10
C LEU A 58 16.12 -1.76 -19.12
N LEU A 59 16.65 -2.97 -19.31
CA LEU A 59 16.44 -4.09 -18.40
C LEU A 59 17.05 -3.80 -17.02
N VAL A 60 18.31 -3.36 -16.99
CA VAL A 60 19.01 -3.02 -15.74
C VAL A 60 18.33 -1.84 -15.06
N SER A 61 17.97 -0.79 -15.80
CA SER A 61 17.27 0.37 -15.23
C SER A 61 15.90 -0.03 -14.71
N SER A 62 15.17 -0.92 -15.38
CA SER A 62 13.87 -1.40 -14.90
C SER A 62 14.01 -2.15 -13.57
N ILE A 63 15.02 -3.01 -13.43
CA ILE A 63 15.31 -3.72 -12.17
C ILE A 63 15.66 -2.72 -11.06
N VAL A 64 16.57 -1.79 -11.34
CA VAL A 64 17.02 -0.78 -10.37
C VAL A 64 15.86 0.13 -9.94
N VAL A 65 15.06 0.62 -10.88
CA VAL A 65 13.89 1.47 -10.59
C VAL A 65 12.85 0.70 -9.77
N THR A 66 12.59 -0.57 -10.09
CA THR A 66 11.65 -1.39 -9.31
C THR A 66 12.14 -1.61 -7.88
N LEU A 67 13.44 -1.86 -7.70
CA LEU A 67 14.05 -2.00 -6.38
C LEU A 67 13.94 -0.70 -5.56
N LEU A 68 14.26 0.44 -6.18
CA LEU A 68 14.19 1.75 -5.54
C LEU A 68 12.76 2.12 -5.14
N ILE A 69 11.79 1.94 -6.05
CA ILE A 69 10.38 2.19 -5.76
C ILE A 69 9.88 1.26 -4.67
N GLY A 70 10.26 -0.03 -4.69
CA GLY A 70 9.88 -0.98 -3.65
C GLY A 70 10.35 -0.57 -2.26
N VAL A 71 11.61 -0.12 -2.14
CA VAL A 71 12.17 0.39 -0.88
C VAL A 71 11.45 1.67 -0.44
N LEU A 72 11.28 2.63 -1.36
CA LEU A 72 10.57 3.88 -1.06
C LEU A 72 9.13 3.65 -0.61
N MET A 73 8.42 2.72 -1.25
CA MET A 73 7.06 2.34 -0.88
C MET A 73 7.02 1.72 0.52
N ALA A 74 7.94 0.80 0.84
CA ALA A 74 8.02 0.20 2.17
C ALA A 74 8.28 1.23 3.26
N VAL A 75 9.26 2.12 3.05
CA VAL A 75 9.56 3.22 3.98
C VAL A 75 8.37 4.17 4.11
N GLY A 76 7.73 4.53 2.99
CA GLY A 76 6.55 5.39 2.98
C GLY A 76 5.39 4.82 3.79
N ILE A 77 5.11 3.53 3.65
CA ILE A 77 4.06 2.85 4.44
C ILE A 77 4.39 2.89 5.94
N ILE A 78 5.64 2.61 6.32
CA ILE A 78 6.07 2.64 7.73
C ILE A 78 5.89 4.05 8.31
N VAL A 79 6.35 5.08 7.59
CA VAL A 79 6.22 6.48 8.01
C VAL A 79 4.76 6.90 8.12
N LEU A 80 3.90 6.49 7.18
CA LEU A 80 2.46 6.78 7.23
C LEU A 80 1.79 6.15 8.45
N ILE A 81 2.07 4.87 8.75
CA ILE A 81 1.52 4.19 9.93
C ILE A 81 1.98 4.91 11.20
N PHE A 82 3.28 5.23 11.30
CA PHE A 82 3.83 5.91 12.47
C PHE A 82 3.25 7.33 12.63
N GLY A 83 3.11 8.07 11.53
CA GLY A 83 2.49 9.40 11.51
C GLY A 83 1.02 9.37 11.92
N LEU A 84 0.25 8.36 11.50
CA LEU A 84 -1.13 8.16 11.93
C LEU A 84 -1.22 7.85 13.43
N LEU A 85 -0.33 7.00 13.96
CA LEU A 85 -0.30 6.67 15.39
C LEU A 85 0.05 7.89 16.25
N LEU A 86 1.04 8.68 15.84
CA LEU A 86 1.40 9.94 16.49
C LEU A 86 0.27 10.96 16.41
N GLY A 87 -0.31 11.16 15.22
CA GLY A 87 -1.41 12.09 15.00
C GLY A 87 -2.65 11.73 15.83
N LEU A 88 -3.00 10.44 15.91
CA LEU A 88 -4.07 9.96 16.78
C LEU A 88 -3.74 10.13 18.27
N SER A 89 -2.49 9.92 18.68
CA SER A 89 -2.08 10.12 20.08
C SER A 89 -2.17 11.60 20.48
N LEU A 90 -1.66 12.50 19.65
CA LEU A 90 -1.75 13.96 19.84
C LEU A 90 -3.20 14.47 19.81
N ALA A 91 -4.03 13.90 18.92
CA ALA A 91 -5.46 14.20 18.88
C ALA A 91 -6.21 13.66 20.10
N LYS A 92 -5.75 12.55 20.70
CA LYS A 92 -6.33 12.00 21.92
C LYS A 92 -6.03 12.86 23.14
N ASP A 93 -4.81 13.40 23.25
CA ASP A 93 -4.49 14.36 24.33
C ASP A 93 -5.31 15.66 24.20
N ASN A 94 -5.50 16.18 22.98
CA ASN A 94 -6.40 17.32 22.75
C ASN A 94 -7.89 17.00 23.04
N LYS A 95 -8.27 15.72 23.15
CA LYS A 95 -9.62 15.27 23.52
C LYS A 95 -9.72 14.81 24.99
N GLN A 96 -8.67 14.93 25.80
CA GLN A 96 -8.77 14.73 27.25
C GLN A 96 -9.25 15.99 27.99
N ASP A 97 -9.41 17.11 27.29
CA ASP A 97 -10.16 18.28 27.78
C ASP A 97 -11.68 18.13 27.63
N THR A 98 -12.20 16.91 27.44
CA THR A 98 -13.57 16.55 27.83
C THR A 98 -13.62 15.79 29.16
N THR A 99 -12.69 16.12 30.07
CA THR A 99 -12.82 15.90 31.52
C THR A 99 -14.03 16.67 32.12
N TYR A 100 -14.76 17.47 31.32
CA TYR A 100 -16.10 17.99 31.63
C TYR A 100 -17.17 16.91 31.87
N SER A 101 -16.87 15.62 31.71
CA SER A 101 -17.80 14.54 32.12
C SER A 101 -17.61 14.11 33.58
N GLU A 102 -16.49 14.43 34.24
CA GLU A 102 -16.31 14.08 35.65
C GLU A 102 -16.98 15.10 36.60
N SER A 103 -17.21 16.33 36.14
CA SER A 103 -17.91 17.38 36.91
C SER A 103 -19.43 17.19 36.95
N LEU A 104 -20.00 16.33 36.10
CA LEU A 104 -21.42 15.98 36.11
C LEU A 104 -21.74 14.76 36.98
N LYS A 105 -20.72 14.06 37.49
CA LYS A 105 -20.93 12.87 38.31
C LYS A 105 -21.28 13.32 39.72
N ALA A 106 -22.53 13.11 40.13
CA ALA A 106 -22.98 13.43 41.47
C ALA A 106 -22.07 12.73 42.50
N LYS A 107 -21.39 13.51 43.36
CA LYS A 107 -20.53 12.99 44.43
C LYS A 107 -21.21 13.23 45.77
N TYR A 108 -21.23 12.20 46.61
CA TYR A 108 -21.73 12.33 47.98
C TYR A 108 -20.70 13.09 48.81
N ARG A 109 -21.07 14.25 49.36
CA ARG A 109 -20.19 15.10 50.16
C ARG A 109 -20.99 15.93 51.16
N ASN A 110 -20.29 16.53 52.12
CA ASN A 110 -20.86 17.54 53.00
C ASN A 110 -20.70 18.93 52.36
N GLY A 111 -21.80 19.55 51.96
CA GLY A 111 -21.82 20.89 51.38
C GLY A 111 -22.47 21.92 52.30
N SER A 112 -22.75 23.11 51.79
CA SER A 112 -23.41 24.20 52.53
C SER A 112 -24.81 23.82 53.04
N GLU A 113 -25.45 22.84 52.41
CA GLU A 113 -26.81 22.36 52.71
C GLU A 113 -26.79 20.98 53.41
N GLY A 114 -25.65 20.63 53.99
CA GLY A 114 -25.42 19.37 54.71
C GLY A 114 -25.02 18.20 53.81
N TYR A 115 -25.07 16.99 54.36
CA TYR A 115 -24.73 15.76 53.65
C TYR A 115 -25.76 15.43 52.55
N GLY A 116 -25.27 15.09 51.36
CA GLY A 116 -26.12 14.70 50.23
C GLY A 116 -25.34 14.47 48.95
N PHE A 117 -26.04 14.13 47.87
CA PHE A 117 -25.47 14.07 46.53
C PHE A 117 -25.40 15.47 45.94
N TYR A 118 -24.21 15.91 45.55
CA TYR A 118 -24.01 17.22 44.92
C TYR A 118 -23.59 17.05 43.47
N SER A 119 -24.16 17.86 42.59
CA SER A 119 -23.74 18.01 41.20
C SER A 119 -23.49 19.48 40.91
N ASN A 120 -22.33 19.80 40.33
CA ASN A 120 -21.94 21.18 39.98
C ASN A 120 -22.11 22.23 41.11
N GLY A 121 -21.96 21.85 42.38
CA GLY A 121 -22.03 22.79 43.51
C GLY A 121 -23.37 22.82 44.24
N SER A 122 -24.47 22.45 43.59
CA SER A 122 -25.81 22.38 44.19
C SER A 122 -26.11 20.97 44.69
N LYS A 123 -26.87 20.88 45.79
CA LYS A 123 -27.41 19.61 46.27
C LYS A 123 -28.50 19.16 45.30
N LEU A 124 -28.50 17.87 44.99
CA LEU A 124 -29.61 17.25 44.27
C LEU A 124 -30.67 16.91 45.31
N ASP A 125 -31.83 17.54 45.20
CA ASP A 125 -33.02 17.15 45.95
C ASP A 125 -33.70 16.02 45.16
N ASP A 126 -33.93 14.87 45.82
CA ASP A 126 -34.60 13.70 45.23
C ASP A 126 -36.10 13.98 44.94
#